data_AF-A0A0M3JF09-F1
#
_entry.id   AF-A0A0M3JF09-F1
#
_cell.length_a   1.000
_cell.length_b   1.000
_cell.length_c   1.000
_cell.angle_alpha   90.00
_cell.angle_beta   90.00
_cell.angle_gamma   90.00
#
_symmetry.space_group_name_H-M   'P 1'
#
loop_
_entity.id
_entity.type
_entity.pdbx_description
1 polymer ?
#
loop_
_entity_poly.entity_id
_entity_poly.type
_entity_poly.pdbx_seq_one_letter_code
_entity_poly.pdbx_strand_id
1 'polypeptide(L)'
;MERARMKLLMNIFDATNLTALLTIHAHDSQLAAIRFSADAKKLATASTKGTVIRVFAIPTGERLFEFTRGLKRCVAIHSLAFSKDSLYLCSTSNTETVHVYKLEKSDNQSQQRCVRFGGWDIQFTFIFSVF
;
A
#
# COMPACT_ATOMS: atom_id res chain seq x y z
N MET A 1 23.06 22.95 6.10
CA MET A 1 22.35 23.09 4.80
C MET A 1 21.45 21.88 4.63
N GLU A 2 20.22 21.97 5.13
CA GLU A 2 19.23 20.90 4.99
C GLU A 2 18.70 20.93 3.56
N ARG A 3 19.08 19.93 2.74
CA ARG A 3 18.47 19.75 1.42
C ARG A 3 16.97 19.58 1.65
N ALA A 4 16.18 20.57 1.23
CA ALA A 4 14.73 20.44 1.16
C ALA A 4 14.43 19.15 0.38
N ARG A 5 13.98 18.11 1.10
CA ARG A 5 13.52 16.88 0.46
C ARG A 5 12.30 17.25 -0.35
N MET A 6 12.47 17.35 -1.68
CA MET A 6 11.38 17.52 -2.63
C MET A 6 10.37 16.40 -2.39
N LYS A 7 9.27 16.71 -1.72
CA LYS A 7 8.16 15.80 -1.49
C LYS A 7 7.50 15.56 -2.84
N LEU A 8 7.46 14.31 -3.29
CA LEU A 8 6.86 13.96 -4.57
C LEU A 8 5.35 13.85 -4.40
N LEU A 9 4.65 14.83 -4.95
CA LEU A 9 3.21 14.91 -4.92
C LEU A 9 2.62 14.24 -6.16
N MET A 10 1.54 13.51 -5.97
CA MET A 10 0.72 12.97 -7.04
C MET A 10 -0.53 13.84 -7.19
N ASN A 11 -0.72 14.39 -8.38
CA ASN A 11 -1.90 15.19 -8.70
C ASN A 11 -2.86 14.37 -9.55
N ILE A 12 -4.14 14.41 -9.19
CA ILE A 12 -5.23 13.82 -9.94
C ILE A 12 -6.01 14.97 -10.55
N PHE A 13 -6.21 14.90 -11.86
CA PHE A 13 -6.94 15.91 -12.61
C PHE A 13 -8.23 15.31 -13.17
N ASP A 14 -9.28 16.11 -13.17
CA ASP A 14 -10.48 15.80 -13.92
C ASP A 14 -10.20 16.05 -15.41
N ALA A 15 -10.28 15.00 -16.22
CA ALA A 15 -10.04 15.10 -17.66
C ALA A 15 -11.15 15.86 -18.40
N THR A 16 -12.36 15.94 -17.84
CA THR A 16 -13.49 16.62 -18.48
C THR A 16 -13.44 18.13 -18.26
N ASN A 17 -13.15 18.54 -17.03
CA ASN A 17 -13.10 19.95 -16.64
C ASN A 17 -11.69 20.55 -16.71
N LEU A 18 -10.66 19.72 -16.92
CA LEU A 18 -9.24 20.10 -16.94
C LEU A 18 -8.79 20.79 -15.64
N THR A 19 -9.42 20.45 -14.52
CA THR A 19 -9.15 21.02 -13.20
C THR A 19 -8.42 20.03 -12.30
N ALA A 20 -7.63 20.54 -11.36
CA ALA A 20 -6.99 19.73 -10.34
C ALA A 20 -8.06 19.27 -9.32
N LEU A 21 -8.17 17.96 -9.12
CA LEU A 21 -9.15 17.35 -8.23
C LEU A 21 -8.52 17.05 -6.87
N LEU A 22 -7.34 16.41 -6.85
CA LEU A 22 -6.64 16.02 -5.62
C LEU A 22 -5.13 16.16 -5.76
N THR A 23 -4.48 16.50 -4.66
CA THR A 23 -3.03 16.44 -4.50
C THR A 23 -2.70 15.55 -3.31
N ILE A 24 -2.05 14.42 -3.56
CA ILE A 24 -1.80 13.37 -2.56
C ILE A 24 -0.29 13.17 -2.38
N HIS A 25 0.19 13.19 -1.14
CA HIS A 25 1.55 12.77 -0.80
C HIS A 25 1.62 11.25 -0.71
N ALA A 26 1.79 10.60 -1.87
CA ALA A 26 1.74 9.15 -1.94
C ALA A 26 3.03 8.48 -1.45
N HIS A 27 4.21 8.94 -1.86
CA HIS A 27 5.50 8.31 -1.54
C HIS A 27 6.64 9.34 -1.48
N ASP A 28 7.70 9.05 -0.71
CA ASP A 28 8.88 9.93 -0.60
C ASP A 28 9.87 9.76 -1.76
N SER A 29 9.65 8.78 -2.63
CA SER A 29 10.41 8.52 -3.84
C SER A 29 9.48 8.44 -5.05
N GLN A 30 10.06 8.51 -6.25
CA GLN A 30 9.32 8.53 -7.52
C GLN A 30 8.30 7.40 -7.61
N LEU A 31 7.17 7.68 -8.26
CA LEU A 31 6.14 6.70 -8.53
C LEU A 31 6.64 5.79 -9.66
N ALA A 32 6.55 4.49 -9.43
CA ALA A 32 6.88 3.48 -10.45
C ALA A 32 5.61 2.95 -11.15
N ALA A 33 4.54 2.76 -10.38
CA ALA A 33 3.28 2.24 -10.91
C ALA A 33 2.09 2.89 -10.21
N ILE A 34 1.04 3.14 -10.98
CA ILE A 34 -0.23 3.71 -10.55
C ILE A 34 -1.35 2.95 -11.25
N ARG A 35 -2.43 2.61 -10.54
CA ARG A 35 -3.58 1.93 -11.12
C ARG A 35 -4.88 2.39 -10.48
N PHE A 36 -5.87 2.73 -11.29
CA PHE A 36 -7.25 2.87 -10.81
C PHE A 36 -7.93 1.51 -10.74
N SER A 37 -8.80 1.38 -9.75
CA SER A 37 -9.80 0.32 -9.69
C SER A 37 -10.82 0.46 -10.84
N ALA A 38 -11.48 -0.63 -11.21
CA ALA A 38 -12.47 -0.64 -12.29
C ALA A 38 -13.68 0.27 -12.00
N ASP A 39 -14.00 0.47 -10.72
CA ASP A 39 -15.03 1.38 -10.24
C ASP A 39 -14.54 2.84 -10.05
N ALA A 40 -13.27 3.13 -10.33
CA ALA A 40 -12.60 4.42 -10.12
C ALA A 40 -12.64 4.97 -8.68
N LYS A 41 -13.08 4.18 -7.68
CA LYS A 41 -13.15 4.61 -6.27
C LYS A 41 -11.87 4.41 -5.49
N LYS A 42 -10.96 3.57 -6.01
CA LYS A 42 -9.66 3.27 -5.39
C LYS A 42 -8.52 3.53 -6.35
N LEU A 43 -7.41 4.02 -5.82
CA LEU A 43 -6.17 4.27 -6.55
C LEU A 43 -5.01 3.60 -5.83
N ALA A 44 -4.38 2.62 -6.48
CA ALA A 44 -3.15 2.00 -5.98
C ALA A 44 -1.93 2.74 -6.52
N THR A 45 -0.93 2.91 -5.66
CA THR A 45 0.35 3.54 -6.00
C THR A 45 1.50 2.74 -5.42
N ALA A 46 2.58 2.65 -6.18
CA ALA A 46 3.85 2.07 -5.74
C ALA A 46 5.00 2.99 -6.13
N SER A 47 5.99 3.06 -5.25
CA SER A 47 7.22 3.81 -5.52
C SER A 47 8.28 2.94 -6.20
N THR A 48 9.29 3.57 -6.79
CA THR A 48 10.51 2.93 -7.34
C THR A 48 11.27 2.10 -6.31
N LYS A 49 11.15 2.42 -5.01
CA LYS A 49 11.70 1.56 -3.93
C LYS A 49 10.93 0.24 -3.79
N GLY A 50 9.64 0.23 -4.15
CA GLY A 50 8.76 -0.94 -4.11
C GLY A 50 8.59 -1.61 -2.75
N THR A 51 8.95 -0.91 -1.66
CA THR A 51 8.85 -1.42 -0.28
C THR A 51 7.42 -1.38 0.23
N VAL A 52 6.70 -0.32 -0.14
CA VAL A 52 5.35 -0.02 0.32
C VAL A 52 4.45 0.21 -0.89
N ILE A 53 3.26 -0.39 -0.84
CA ILE A 53 2.17 -0.16 -1.79
C ILE A 53 1.02 0.49 -1.01
N ARG A 54 0.49 1.58 -1.54
CA ARG A 54 -0.59 2.35 -0.90
C ARG A 54 -1.82 2.35 -1.77
N VAL A 55 -2.98 2.27 -1.15
CA VAL A 55 -4.27 2.41 -1.81
C VAL A 55 -5.02 3.57 -1.19
N PHE A 56 -5.48 4.47 -2.05
CA PHE A 56 -6.21 5.68 -1.70
C PHE A 56 -7.66 5.59 -2.15
N ALA A 57 -8.57 6.19 -1.38
CA ALA A 57 -9.95 6.43 -1.77
C ALA A 57 -10.03 7.68 -2.66
N ILE A 58 -10.84 7.60 -3.71
CA ILE A 58 -11.15 8.70 -4.61
C ILE A 58 -12.66 8.94 -4.52
N PRO A 59 -13.12 10.20 -4.40
CA PRO A 59 -12.37 11.46 -4.52
C PRO A 59 -11.85 12.04 -3.19
N THR A 60 -11.88 11.32 -2.08
CA THR A 60 -11.50 11.90 -0.77
C THR A 60 -9.99 12.07 -0.59
N GLY A 61 -9.18 11.29 -1.31
CA GLY A 61 -7.72 11.25 -1.14
C GLY A 61 -7.26 10.53 0.14
N GLU A 62 -8.18 9.90 0.88
CA GLU A 62 -7.87 9.20 2.12
C GLU A 62 -7.07 7.92 1.83
N ARG A 63 -6.02 7.65 2.61
CA ARG A 63 -5.26 6.40 2.50
C ARG A 63 -6.04 5.26 3.17
N LEU A 64 -6.58 4.36 2.36
CA LEU A 64 -7.34 3.19 2.82
C LEU A 64 -6.44 2.05 3.29
N PHE A 65 -5.40 1.74 2.52
CA PHE A 65 -4.55 0.59 2.79
C PHE A 65 -3.07 0.93 2.59
N GLU A 66 -2.23 0.28 3.40
CA GLU A 66 -0.79 0.30 3.26
C GLU A 66 -0.27 -1.13 3.41
N PHE A 67 0.40 -1.62 2.38
CA PHE A 67 0.97 -2.96 2.36
C PHE A 67 2.49 -2.87 2.28
N THR A 68 3.17 -3.52 3.22
CA THR A 68 4.63 -3.59 3.27
C THR A 68 5.09 -4.98 2.82
N ARG A 69 5.99 -5.04 1.84
CA ARG A 69 6.51 -6.32 1.29
C ARG A 69 7.65 -6.96 2.10
N GLY A 70 8.10 -6.31 3.16
CA GLY A 70 9.19 -6.78 4.02
C GLY A 70 10.42 -5.87 3.99
N LEU A 71 11.29 -6.03 4.99
CA LEU A 71 12.27 -4.99 5.38
C LEU A 71 13.56 -4.91 4.55
N LYS A 72 13.95 -5.94 3.77
CA LYS A 72 15.37 -6.10 3.41
C LYS A 72 15.80 -5.84 1.97
N ARG A 73 14.89 -5.59 1.01
CA ARG A 73 15.31 -5.31 -0.38
C ARG A 73 14.38 -4.32 -1.08
N CYS A 74 14.97 -3.32 -1.73
CA CYS A 74 14.26 -2.47 -2.70
C CYS A 74 13.93 -3.32 -3.93
N VAL A 75 12.71 -3.22 -4.42
CA VAL A 75 12.24 -4.04 -5.55
C VAL A 75 11.61 -3.13 -6.60
N ALA A 76 11.91 -3.38 -7.87
CA ALA A 76 11.27 -2.69 -8.98
C ALA A 76 9.86 -3.28 -9.17
N ILE A 77 8.83 -2.47 -8.92
CA ILE A 77 7.44 -2.83 -9.23
C ILE A 77 7.21 -2.54 -10.71
N HIS A 78 6.75 -3.55 -11.46
CA HIS A 78 6.46 -3.42 -12.88
C HIS A 78 5.01 -3.04 -13.13
N SER A 79 4.07 -3.66 -12.41
CA SER A 79 2.65 -3.42 -12.61
C SER A 79 1.83 -3.70 -11.36
N LEU A 80 0.75 -2.93 -11.22
CA LEU A 80 -0.32 -3.10 -10.24
C LEU A 80 -1.61 -3.39 -10.99
N ALA A 81 -2.40 -4.35 -10.52
CA ALA A 81 -3.68 -4.70 -11.11
C ALA A 81 -4.73 -4.93 -10.04
N PHE A 82 -5.87 -4.24 -10.15
CA PHE A 82 -7.05 -4.56 -9.34
C PHE A 82 -7.80 -5.74 -9.95
N SER A 83 -8.39 -6.56 -9.09
CA SER A 83 -9.45 -7.47 -9.49
C SER A 83 -10.69 -6.68 -9.94
N LYS A 84 -11.52 -7.29 -10.79
CA LYS A 84 -12.73 -6.67 -11.34
C LYS A 84 -13.75 -6.32 -10.24
N ASP A 85 -13.77 -7.09 -9.16
CA ASP A 85 -14.58 -6.86 -7.96
C ASP A 85 -13.97 -5.79 -7.01
N SER A 86 -12.77 -5.29 -7.31
CA SER A 86 -12.06 -4.30 -6.49
C SER A 86 -11.76 -4.76 -5.05
N LEU A 87 -11.77 -6.08 -4.80
CA LEU A 87 -11.48 -6.70 -3.50
C LEU A 87 -10.03 -7.15 -3.38
N TYR A 88 -9.32 -7.33 -4.49
CA TYR A 88 -7.91 -7.74 -4.50
C TYR A 88 -7.06 -6.79 -5.32
N LEU A 89 -5.81 -6.62 -4.89
CA LEU A 89 -4.76 -5.92 -5.61
C LEU A 89 -3.58 -6.87 -5.83
N CYS A 90 -3.20 -7.06 -7.08
CA CYS A 90 -2.01 -7.80 -7.46
C CYS A 90 -0.85 -6.85 -7.73
N SER A 91 0.34 -7.22 -7.30
CA SER A 91 1.58 -6.51 -7.59
C SER A 91 2.62 -7.47 -8.14
N THR A 92 3.19 -7.08 -9.28
CA THR A 92 4.26 -7.80 -9.97
C THR A 92 5.55 -7.00 -9.86
N SER A 93 6.66 -7.70 -9.73
CA SER A 93 7.95 -7.06 -9.51
C SER A 93 9.07 -7.91 -10.09
N ASN A 94 10.31 -7.43 -9.99
CA ASN A 94 11.48 -8.23 -10.40
C ASN A 94 11.82 -9.38 -9.46
N THR A 95 11.03 -9.60 -8.39
CA THR A 95 11.06 -10.90 -7.69
C THR A 95 10.28 -11.92 -8.52
N GLU A 96 10.69 -13.18 -8.47
CA GLU A 96 9.98 -14.31 -9.10
C GLU A 96 8.64 -14.64 -8.40
N THR A 97 8.07 -13.66 -7.67
CA THR A 97 6.86 -13.79 -6.87
C THR A 97 5.89 -12.67 -7.20
N VAL A 98 4.61 -13.04 -7.29
CA VAL A 98 3.49 -12.10 -7.39
C VAL A 98 2.81 -12.02 -6.04
N HIS A 99 2.54 -10.80 -5.59
CA HIS A 99 1.83 -10.58 -4.32
C HIS A 99 0.39 -10.19 -4.59
N VAL A 100 -0.53 -10.83 -3.87
CA VAL A 100 -1.96 -10.53 -3.91
C VAL A 100 -2.38 -10.02 -2.54
N TYR A 101 -2.97 -8.84 -2.50
CA TYR A 101 -3.44 -8.17 -1.30
C TYR A 101 -4.95 -8.16 -1.28
N LYS A 102 -5.55 -8.62 -0.18
CA LYS A 102 -6.98 -8.47 0.06
C LYS A 102 -7.27 -7.07 0.59
N LEU A 103 -8.20 -6.36 -0.04
CA LEU A 103 -8.59 -4.98 0.25
C LEU A 103 -9.83 -4.95 1.16
N GLU A 104 -9.80 -5.73 2.23
CA GLU A 104 -10.84 -5.71 3.25
C GLU A 104 -10.42 -4.81 4.40
N LYS A 105 -11.31 -3.90 4.79
CA LYS A 105 -11.15 -3.15 6.03
C LYS A 105 -11.41 -4.15 7.16
N SER A 106 -10.35 -4.65 7.79
CA SER A 106 -10.53 -5.40 9.03
C SER A 106 -11.02 -4.40 10.08
N ASP A 107 -12.31 -4.44 10.42
CA ASP A 107 -12.88 -3.70 11.57
C ASP A 107 -12.29 -4.17 12.93
N ASN A 108 -11.32 -5.10 12.91
CA ASN A 108 -10.69 -5.69 14.07
C ASN A 108 -9.51 -4.88 14.62
N GLN A 109 -9.72 -3.59 14.88
CA GLN A 109 -8.85 -2.80 15.78
C GLN A 109 -9.57 -2.34 17.06
N SER A 110 -10.62 -3.04 17.49
CA SER A 110 -11.26 -2.82 18.81
C SER A 110 -11.00 -3.93 19.83
N GLN A 111 -10.17 -4.95 19.54
CA GLN A 111 -9.72 -5.92 20.54
C GLN A 111 -8.24 -6.34 20.36
N GLN A 112 -7.31 -5.39 20.46
CA GLN A 112 -6.08 -5.65 21.19
C GLN A 112 -6.20 -5.02 22.57
N ARG A 113 -7.17 -5.51 23.36
CA ARG A 113 -7.12 -5.35 24.81
C ARG A 113 -5.96 -6.24 25.25
N CYS A 114 -4.89 -5.61 25.72
CA CYS A 114 -3.82 -6.26 26.45
C CYS A 114 -4.45 -7.06 27.59
N VAL A 115 -4.61 -8.37 27.40
CA VAL A 115 -4.83 -9.29 28.52
C VAL A 115 -3.49 -9.42 29.21
N ARG A 116 -3.25 -8.54 30.19
CA ARG A 116 -2.29 -8.80 31.25
C ARG A 116 -2.83 -9.99 32.05
N PHE A 117 -2.43 -11.20 31.69
CA PHE A 117 -2.38 -12.28 32.67
C PHE A 117 -0.96 -12.30 33.24
N GLY A 118 -0.89 -12.01 34.54
CA GLY A 118 0.35 -12.16 35.29
C GLY A 118 0.77 -13.63 35.35
N GLY A 119 2.08 -13.83 35.42
CA GLY A 119 2.68 -15.08 35.82
C GLY A 119 3.13 -15.97 34.66
N TRP A 120 4.45 -16.08 34.55
CA TRP A 120 5.22 -17.21 33.99
C TRP A 120 5.38 -17.27 32.46
N ASP A 121 6.52 -16.72 32.02
CA ASP A 121 7.54 -17.34 31.18
C ASP A 121 7.13 -18.33 30.05
N ILE A 122 7.48 -17.96 28.81
CA ILE A 122 8.38 -18.67 27.86
C ILE A 122 8.03 -18.25 26.43
N GLN A 123 9.06 -17.78 25.72
CA GLN A 123 9.03 -17.44 24.30
C GLN A 123 8.63 -18.65 23.44
N PHE A 124 7.62 -18.49 22.59
CA PHE A 124 7.47 -19.33 21.41
C PHE A 124 7.86 -18.53 20.16
N THR A 125 9.07 -18.79 19.71
CA THR A 125 9.62 -18.38 18.42
C THR A 125 8.73 -18.92 17.29
N PHE A 126 8.21 -18.04 16.44
CA PHE A 126 7.64 -18.44 15.15
C PHE A 126 8.78 -18.86 14.22
N ILE A 127 9.06 -20.16 14.14
CA ILE A 127 9.80 -20.76 13.02
C ILE A 127 8.74 -21.27 12.05
N PHE A 128 8.53 -20.55 10.95
CA PHE A 128 7.88 -21.16 9.78
C PHE A 128 8.90 -22.09 9.13
N SER A 129 8.73 -23.40 9.30
CA SER A 129 9.40 -24.40 8.46
C SER A 129 8.47 -24.80 7.33
N VAL A 130 9.00 -24.75 6.11
CA VAL A 130 8.38 -25.31 4.91
C VAL A 130 8.90 -26.72 4.75
N PHE A 131 8.05 -27.71 5.03
CA PHE A 131 7.74 -28.92 4.25
C PHE A 131 6.77 -29.78 5.06
#